data_AF-A0A9N9B7X9-F1
#
_entry.id   AF-A0A9N9B7X9-F1
#
_cell.length_a   1.000
_cell.length_b   1.000
_cell.length_c   1.000
_cell.angle_alpha   90.00
_cell.angle_beta   90.00
_cell.angle_gamma   90.00
#
_symmetry.space_group_name_H-M   'P 1'
#
loop_
_entity.id
_entity.type
_entity.pdbx_description
1 polymer ?
#
loop_
_entity_poly.entity_id
_entity_poly.type
_entity_poly.pdbx_seq_one_letter_code
_entity_poly.pdbx_strand_id
1 'polypeptide(L)'
;MVNFQWPTNRVKTTLTELKSRLRTCFTFPDGTEDEDITISREIGSGKERITTRILNDTDLVNIIWSDSFKGDLAFVVDTSQQPFSSWTFGKMKNLFSLSADSFVDLPKFDADRADTSEYKEVLRHVVEDIIMKHKASQSILSANEATRCEFISSVIYGVASVFNGEVKVCPQYEISGSHGKGPVDWAIKVRDMIIVITEAKREDINQGVGQCTIQLQASMQRNKKRSYDTALREIEMFGIITTASDWVIIKVVSSGVNDDSRVE
;
A
#
# COMPACT_ATOMS: atom_id res chain seq x y z
N MET A 1 0.21 4.52 -25.30
CA MET A 1 1.38 5.37 -25.57
C MET A 1 0.92 6.81 -25.41
N VAL A 2 1.59 7.60 -24.58
CA VAL A 2 1.21 8.99 -24.31
C VAL A 2 2.36 9.89 -24.74
N ASN A 3 2.03 10.98 -25.40
CA ASN A 3 3.01 11.92 -25.93
C ASN A 3 3.02 13.18 -25.07
N PHE A 4 4.21 13.70 -24.77
CA PHE A 4 4.39 14.96 -24.07
C PHE A 4 5.59 15.72 -24.64
N GLN A 5 5.61 17.03 -24.43
CA GLN A 5 6.75 17.87 -24.81
C GLN A 5 7.62 18.15 -23.59
N TRP A 6 8.94 17.99 -23.76
CA TRP A 6 9.95 18.34 -22.75
C TRP A 6 10.99 19.28 -23.35
N PRO A 7 10.85 20.60 -23.13
CA PRO A 7 11.84 21.57 -23.57
C PRO A 7 13.08 21.45 -22.68
N THR A 8 14.19 20.98 -23.23
CA THR A 8 15.47 20.87 -22.51
C THR A 8 16.65 21.28 -23.39
N ASN A 9 17.82 21.49 -22.77
CA ASN A 9 19.08 21.72 -23.46
C ASN A 9 20.18 20.83 -22.86
N ARG A 10 21.33 20.72 -23.54
CA ARG A 10 22.42 19.82 -23.12
C ARG A 10 22.93 20.05 -21.69
N VAL A 11 22.81 21.27 -21.16
CA VAL A 11 23.26 21.63 -19.81
C VAL A 11 22.20 21.29 -18.76
N LYS A 12 20.91 21.34 -19.11
CA LYS A 12 19.77 21.10 -18.21
C LYS A 12 19.19 19.69 -18.32
N THR A 13 19.69 18.87 -19.25
CA THR A 13 19.22 17.50 -19.45
C THR A 13 19.75 16.60 -18.33
N THR A 14 18.92 16.38 -17.31
CA THR A 14 19.19 15.43 -16.22
C THR A 14 18.00 14.49 -16.02
N LEU A 15 18.25 13.33 -15.41
CA LEU A 15 17.22 12.39 -15.02
C LEU A 15 16.24 13.01 -14.01
N THR A 16 16.74 13.83 -13.07
CA THR A 16 15.90 14.55 -12.11
C THR A 16 14.92 15.49 -12.81
N GLU A 17 15.39 16.26 -13.79
CA GLU A 17 14.52 17.18 -14.55
C GLU A 17 13.49 16.41 -15.40
N LEU A 18 13.92 15.30 -16.02
CA LEU A 18 12.99 14.42 -16.76
C LEU A 18 11.92 13.83 -15.84
N LYS A 19 12.31 13.30 -14.67
CA LYS A 19 11.37 12.75 -13.68
C LYS A 19 10.42 13.81 -13.16
N SER A 20 10.92 15.01 -12.88
CA SER A 20 10.09 16.17 -12.52
C SER A 20 9.06 16.47 -13.61
N ARG A 21 9.50 16.53 -14.88
CA ARG A 21 8.60 16.76 -16.02
C ARG A 21 7.56 15.66 -16.14
N LEU A 22 7.95 14.40 -16.03
CA LEU A 22 7.03 13.26 -16.07
C LEU A 22 5.93 13.40 -15.02
N ARG A 23 6.25 13.81 -13.79
CA ARG A 23 5.25 14.05 -12.74
C ARG A 23 4.27 15.17 -13.06
N THR A 24 4.66 16.15 -13.88
CA THR A 24 3.71 17.18 -14.36
C THR A 24 2.81 16.69 -15.50
N CYS A 25 3.24 15.67 -16.22
CA CYS A 25 2.52 15.13 -17.38
C CYS A 25 1.68 13.90 -17.05
N PHE A 26 2.02 13.19 -15.97
CA PHE A 26 1.45 11.91 -15.59
C PHE A 26 1.15 11.84 -14.11
N THR A 27 0.04 11.19 -13.76
CA THR A 27 -0.27 10.86 -12.38
C THR A 27 0.60 9.68 -11.95
N PHE A 28 1.61 9.95 -11.12
CA PHE A 28 2.31 8.90 -10.42
C PHE A 28 1.53 8.49 -9.19
N PRO A 29 1.67 7.22 -8.76
CA PRO A 29 1.08 6.79 -7.51
C PRO A 29 1.63 7.59 -6.32
N ASP A 30 0.82 7.72 -5.27
CA ASP A 30 1.21 8.50 -4.10
C ASP A 30 2.47 7.91 -3.45
N GLY A 31 3.43 8.78 -3.10
CA GLY A 31 4.67 8.35 -2.41
C GLY A 31 5.76 7.79 -3.33
N THR A 32 5.61 7.85 -4.65
CA THR A 32 6.69 7.51 -5.59
C THR A 32 7.83 8.54 -5.52
N GLU A 33 8.97 8.12 -4.99
CA GLU A 33 10.19 8.93 -4.94
C GLU A 33 10.97 8.82 -6.27
N ASP A 34 11.99 9.65 -6.46
CA ASP A 34 12.79 9.62 -7.70
C ASP A 34 13.46 8.25 -7.92
N GLU A 35 13.87 7.61 -6.83
CA GLU A 35 14.53 6.30 -6.80
C GLU A 35 13.62 5.20 -7.34
N ASP A 36 12.31 5.34 -7.13
CA ASP A 36 11.30 4.38 -7.58
C ASP A 36 11.08 4.46 -9.09
N ILE A 37 11.40 5.58 -9.73
CA ILE A 37 11.17 5.79 -11.16
C ILE A 37 12.39 5.33 -11.96
N THR A 38 12.20 4.26 -12.73
CA THR A 38 13.15 3.77 -13.71
C THR A 38 12.74 4.24 -15.10
N ILE A 39 13.69 4.78 -15.86
CA ILE A 39 13.47 5.23 -17.24
C ILE A 39 14.32 4.37 -18.15
N SER A 40 13.67 3.76 -19.14
CA SER A 40 14.31 2.97 -20.18
C SER A 40 13.96 3.54 -21.55
N ARG A 41 14.89 3.46 -22.50
CA ARG A 41 14.63 3.78 -23.90
C ARG A 41 14.10 2.53 -24.61
N GLU A 42 13.04 2.69 -25.38
CA GLU A 42 12.59 1.66 -26.32
C GLU A 42 13.29 1.87 -27.68
N ILE A 43 13.89 0.80 -28.22
CA ILE A 43 14.56 0.78 -29.52
C ILE A 43 13.95 -0.35 -30.37
N GLY A 44 13.73 -0.08 -31.65
CA GLY A 44 13.18 -1.04 -32.61
C GLY A 44 11.67 -0.94 -32.80
N SER A 45 11.11 -1.81 -33.63
CA SER A 45 9.67 -1.84 -33.94
C SER A 45 9.13 -3.27 -34.01
N GLY A 46 7.87 -3.47 -33.63
CA GLY A 46 7.22 -4.77 -33.71
C GLY A 46 7.78 -5.79 -32.70
N LYS A 47 8.15 -6.99 -33.16
CA LYS A 47 8.64 -8.10 -32.32
C LYS A 47 10.10 -7.94 -31.87
N GLU A 48 10.83 -6.97 -32.40
CA GLU A 48 12.25 -6.71 -32.09
C GLU A 48 12.42 -5.52 -31.13
N ARG A 49 11.40 -5.22 -30.31
CA ARG A 49 11.48 -4.17 -29.31
C ARG A 49 12.46 -4.56 -28.21
N ILE A 50 13.49 -3.73 -28.03
CA ILE A 50 14.48 -3.86 -26.96
C ILE A 50 14.36 -2.63 -26.07
N THR A 51 14.31 -2.84 -24.76
CA THR A 51 14.38 -1.77 -23.77
C THR A 51 15.76 -1.71 -23.16
N THR A 52 16.34 -0.51 -23.09
CA THR A 52 17.64 -0.28 -22.46
C THR A 52 17.51 0.76 -21.37
N ARG A 53 17.92 0.39 -20.14
CA ARG A 53 17.81 1.26 -18.97
C ARG A 53 18.78 2.43 -19.08
N ILE A 54 18.32 3.63 -18.70
CA ILE A 54 19.14 4.84 -18.60
C ILE A 54 19.61 4.95 -17.15
N LEU A 55 20.92 4.87 -16.91
CA LEU A 55 21.46 4.73 -15.55
C LEU A 55 21.87 6.07 -14.94
N ASN A 56 22.28 7.04 -15.77
CA ASN A 56 22.79 8.32 -15.31
C ASN A 56 22.51 9.44 -16.33
N ASP A 57 22.82 10.69 -15.94
CA ASP A 57 22.62 11.88 -16.77
C ASP A 57 23.44 11.85 -18.07
N THR A 58 24.65 11.29 -18.03
CA THR A 58 25.51 11.15 -19.21
C THR A 58 24.86 10.24 -20.25
N ASP A 59 24.29 9.11 -19.84
CA ASP A 59 23.55 8.21 -20.73
C ASP A 59 22.37 8.92 -21.37
N LEU A 60 21.59 9.66 -20.56
CA LEU A 60 20.43 10.42 -21.03
C LEU A 60 20.83 11.48 -22.06
N VAL A 61 21.87 12.25 -21.77
CA VAL A 61 22.41 13.29 -22.67
C VAL A 61 22.89 12.65 -23.98
N ASN A 62 23.63 11.54 -23.92
CA ASN A 62 24.13 10.86 -25.10
C ASN A 62 23.01 10.29 -25.97
N ILE A 63 21.91 9.85 -25.37
CA ILE A 63 20.72 9.38 -26.09
C ILE A 63 20.02 10.54 -26.81
N ILE A 64 19.72 11.62 -26.09
CA ILE A 64 18.92 12.74 -26.62
C ILE A 64 19.68 13.54 -27.66
N TRP A 65 20.99 13.75 -27.42
CA TRP A 65 21.85 14.58 -28.26
C TRP A 65 22.75 13.77 -29.18
N SER A 66 22.42 12.51 -29.46
CA SER A 66 23.11 11.72 -30.48
C SER A 66 22.90 12.35 -31.86
N ASP A 67 23.97 12.50 -32.64
CA ASP A 67 23.93 13.01 -34.02
C ASP A 67 23.02 12.19 -34.95
N SER A 68 22.71 10.95 -34.54
CA SER A 68 21.83 10.02 -35.27
C SER A 68 20.34 10.24 -35.02
N PHE A 69 19.96 11.04 -34.03
CA PHE A 69 18.58 11.15 -33.58
C PHE A 69 17.84 12.35 -34.20
N LYS A 70 16.78 12.07 -34.95
CA LYS A 70 15.84 13.06 -35.49
C LYS A 70 14.41 12.53 -35.37
N GLY A 71 13.68 12.88 -34.31
CA GLY A 71 12.28 12.47 -34.15
C GLY A 71 11.81 12.42 -32.70
N ASP A 72 10.79 11.59 -32.45
CA ASP A 72 10.22 11.35 -31.12
C ASP A 72 10.98 10.24 -30.37
N LEU A 73 11.18 10.44 -29.06
CA LEU A 73 11.78 9.44 -28.17
C LEU A 73 10.68 8.64 -27.46
N ALA A 74 10.72 7.32 -27.62
CA ALA A 74 9.92 6.41 -26.83
C ALA A 74 10.66 6.03 -25.55
N PHE A 75 10.12 6.46 -24.41
CA PHE A 75 10.55 6.00 -23.09
C PHE A 75 9.55 5.01 -22.52
N VAL A 76 10.07 3.99 -21.85
CA VAL A 76 9.31 3.16 -20.91
C VAL A 76 9.65 3.68 -19.51
N VAL A 77 8.60 4.01 -18.76
CA VAL A 77 8.71 4.51 -17.39
C VAL A 77 8.11 3.46 -16.48
N ASP A 78 8.95 2.85 -15.67
CA ASP A 78 8.56 1.83 -14.70
C ASP A 78 8.71 2.37 -13.28
N THR A 79 7.84 1.95 -12.38
CA THR A 79 7.99 2.18 -10.94
C THR A 79 8.47 0.91 -10.26
N SER A 80 9.36 1.00 -9.26
CA SER A 80 9.81 -0.11 -8.40
C SER A 80 8.66 -0.78 -7.61
N GLN A 81 7.51 -0.12 -7.55
CA GLN A 81 6.32 -0.59 -6.87
C GLN A 81 5.86 -1.97 -7.37
N GLN A 82 5.60 -2.87 -6.42
CA GLN A 82 5.01 -4.17 -6.72
C GLN A 82 3.55 -4.19 -6.26
N PRO A 83 2.70 -5.07 -6.84
CA PRO A 83 1.38 -5.32 -6.27
C PRO A 83 1.51 -5.72 -4.80
N PHE A 84 0.60 -5.25 -3.94
CA PHE A 84 0.65 -5.55 -2.50
C PHE A 84 0.68 -7.06 -2.23
N SER A 85 -0.07 -7.86 -2.99
CA SER A 85 -0.10 -9.33 -2.90
C SER A 85 1.24 -10.02 -3.16
N SER A 86 2.21 -9.33 -3.77
CA SER A 86 3.55 -9.86 -4.00
C SER A 86 4.45 -9.80 -2.76
N TRP A 87 4.04 -9.08 -1.71
CA TRP A 87 4.78 -8.92 -0.46
C TRP A 87 4.51 -10.09 0.48
N THR A 88 5.56 -10.86 0.76
CA THR A 88 5.55 -11.93 1.76
C THR A 88 6.15 -11.43 3.07
N PHE A 89 5.96 -12.19 4.16
CA PHE A 89 6.64 -11.90 5.41
C PHE A 89 8.16 -11.78 5.24
N GLY A 90 8.79 -12.69 4.49
CA GLY A 90 10.24 -12.64 4.25
C GLY A 90 10.71 -11.40 3.48
N LYS A 91 9.95 -10.92 2.48
CA LYS A 91 10.27 -9.65 1.79
C LYS A 91 10.15 -8.46 2.75
N MET A 92 9.08 -8.43 3.54
CA MET A 92 8.84 -7.41 4.55
C MET A 92 9.93 -7.41 5.62
N LYS A 93 10.29 -8.59 6.15
CA LYS A 93 11.40 -8.83 7.08
C LYS A 93 12.69 -8.20 6.57
N ASN A 94 13.06 -8.50 5.32
CA ASN A 94 14.27 -7.96 4.71
C ASN A 94 14.20 -6.43 4.53
N LEU A 95 13.04 -5.91 4.14
CA LEU A 95 12.85 -4.46 3.95
C LEU A 95 13.02 -3.69 5.26
N PHE A 96 12.44 -4.18 6.34
CA PHE A 96 12.48 -3.54 7.66
C PHE A 96 13.62 -4.04 8.56
N SER A 97 14.51 -4.90 8.03
CA SER A 97 15.63 -5.49 8.77
C SER A 97 15.21 -6.20 10.07
N LEU A 98 14.05 -6.87 10.07
CA LEU A 98 13.53 -7.58 11.23
C LEU A 98 14.33 -8.87 11.49
N SER A 99 14.50 -9.23 12.76
CA SER A 99 15.16 -10.49 13.16
C SER A 99 14.22 -11.68 13.11
N ALA A 100 12.93 -11.49 13.41
CA ALA A 100 11.88 -12.51 13.46
C ALA A 100 11.68 -13.24 12.12
N ASP A 101 11.47 -14.56 12.16
CA ASP A 101 11.19 -15.39 10.97
C ASP A 101 9.69 -15.57 10.69
N SER A 102 8.83 -15.29 11.66
CA SER A 102 7.38 -15.36 11.56
C SER A 102 6.71 -14.23 12.34
N PHE A 103 5.46 -13.89 12.00
CA PHE A 103 4.74 -12.83 12.71
C PHE A 103 4.49 -13.16 14.19
N VAL A 104 4.48 -14.44 14.56
CA VAL A 104 4.27 -14.87 15.95
C VAL A 104 5.45 -14.54 16.86
N ASP A 105 6.63 -14.34 16.27
CA ASP A 105 7.87 -14.01 16.97
C ASP A 105 8.08 -12.49 17.09
N LEU A 106 7.20 -11.68 16.47
CA LEU A 106 7.25 -10.23 16.60
C LEU A 106 6.81 -9.77 18.00
N PRO A 107 7.29 -8.60 18.46
CA PRO A 107 6.82 -8.00 19.70
C PRO A 107 5.29 -7.87 19.73
N LYS A 108 4.69 -8.34 20.82
CA LYS A 108 3.26 -8.15 21.07
C LYS A 108 3.05 -6.77 21.67
N PHE A 109 2.08 -6.04 21.15
CA PHE A 109 1.60 -4.84 21.81
C PHE A 109 0.38 -5.19 22.67
N ASP A 110 0.27 -4.55 23.83
CA ASP A 110 -0.94 -4.63 24.64
C ASP A 110 -1.96 -3.64 24.09
N ALA A 111 -3.13 -4.15 23.72
CA ALA A 111 -4.23 -3.36 23.20
C ALA A 111 -5.30 -3.25 24.28
N ASP A 112 -5.65 -2.02 24.65
CA ASP A 112 -6.74 -1.80 25.59
C ASP A 112 -8.04 -2.40 25.07
N ARG A 113 -8.81 -3.02 25.97
CA ARG A 113 -10.14 -3.55 25.65
C ARG A 113 -11.17 -2.45 25.84
N ALA A 114 -11.90 -2.13 24.78
CA ALA A 114 -13.05 -1.24 24.88
C ALA A 114 -14.19 -1.90 25.67
N ASP A 115 -14.84 -1.14 26.55
CA ASP A 115 -16.11 -1.56 27.13
C ASP A 115 -17.20 -1.52 26.05
N THR A 116 -17.87 -2.65 25.87
CA THR A 116 -18.92 -2.82 24.86
C THR A 116 -20.33 -2.90 25.45
N SER A 117 -20.47 -2.61 26.76
CA SER A 117 -21.73 -2.69 27.48
C SER A 117 -22.84 -1.82 26.88
N GLU A 118 -22.47 -0.68 26.30
CA GLU A 118 -23.39 0.26 25.64
C GLU A 118 -23.76 -0.17 24.20
N TYR A 119 -23.02 -1.12 23.61
CA TYR A 119 -23.15 -1.52 22.19
C TYR A 119 -23.80 -2.89 22.01
N LYS A 120 -24.47 -3.41 23.05
CA LYS A 120 -25.09 -4.76 23.04
C LYS A 120 -26.02 -4.99 21.85
N GLU A 121 -26.82 -4.00 21.47
CA GLU A 121 -27.74 -4.13 20.33
C GLU A 121 -26.99 -4.23 18.99
N VAL A 122 -25.90 -3.46 18.82
CA VAL A 122 -25.05 -3.56 17.64
C VAL A 122 -24.40 -4.95 17.58
N LEU A 123 -23.84 -5.43 18.69
CA LEU A 123 -23.25 -6.77 18.78
C LEU A 123 -24.28 -7.86 18.47
N ARG A 124 -25.51 -7.73 18.97
CA ARG A 124 -26.61 -8.66 18.68
C ARG A 124 -26.89 -8.71 17.17
N HIS A 125 -27.02 -7.56 16.51
CA HIS A 125 -27.22 -7.51 15.06
C HIS A 125 -26.07 -8.14 14.27
N VAL A 126 -24.81 -7.90 14.68
CA VAL A 126 -23.64 -8.52 14.04
C VAL A 126 -23.71 -10.05 14.15
N VAL A 127 -24.02 -10.56 15.34
CA VAL A 127 -24.15 -12.01 15.59
C VAL A 127 -25.30 -12.61 14.78
N GLU A 128 -26.45 -11.94 14.73
CA GLU A 128 -27.61 -12.38 13.95
C GLU A 128 -27.30 -12.44 12.45
N ASP A 129 -26.61 -11.44 11.90
CA ASP A 129 -26.19 -11.42 10.49
C ASP A 129 -25.18 -12.55 10.19
N ILE A 130 -24.20 -12.78 11.06
CA ILE A 130 -23.25 -13.89 10.94
C ILE A 130 -23.98 -15.24 10.96
N ILE A 131 -24.93 -15.44 11.88
CA ILE A 131 -25.72 -16.68 11.97
C ILE A 131 -26.55 -16.87 10.70
N MET A 132 -27.18 -15.82 10.19
CA MET A 132 -27.95 -15.87 8.95
C MET A 132 -27.06 -16.27 7.77
N LYS A 133 -25.91 -15.60 7.58
CA LYS A 133 -24.93 -15.92 6.54
C LYS A 133 -24.39 -17.34 6.67
N HIS A 134 -24.14 -17.81 7.91
CA HIS A 134 -23.67 -19.16 8.17
C HIS A 134 -24.69 -20.22 7.71
N LYS A 135 -25.98 -20.01 7.98
CA LYS A 135 -27.06 -20.92 7.55
C LYS A 135 -27.25 -20.95 6.03
N ALA A 136 -26.97 -19.84 5.35
CA ALA A 136 -27.19 -19.70 3.90
C ALA A 136 -25.96 -19.99 3.04
N SER A 137 -24.77 -20.12 3.65
CA SER A 137 -23.50 -20.28 2.94
C SER A 137 -22.93 -21.69 3.07
N GLN A 138 -21.96 -22.03 2.21
CA GLN A 138 -21.10 -23.19 2.41
C GLN A 138 -20.23 -22.99 3.66
N SER A 139 -19.73 -24.09 4.23
CA SER A 139 -18.87 -24.06 5.42
C SER A 139 -17.69 -23.11 5.24
N ILE A 140 -17.43 -22.28 6.26
CA ILE A 140 -16.35 -21.28 6.23
C ILE A 140 -14.96 -21.92 6.08
N LEU A 141 -14.79 -23.15 6.57
CA LEU A 141 -13.53 -23.89 6.49
C LEU A 141 -13.12 -24.19 5.04
N SER A 142 -14.10 -24.42 4.17
CA SER A 142 -13.90 -24.65 2.73
C SER A 142 -14.20 -23.42 1.87
N ALA A 143 -14.60 -22.31 2.49
CA ALA A 143 -15.01 -21.11 1.77
C ALA A 143 -13.83 -20.42 1.09
N ASN A 144 -14.08 -19.92 -0.12
CA ASN A 144 -13.16 -19.01 -0.79
C ASN A 144 -13.13 -17.64 -0.09
N GLU A 145 -12.22 -16.79 -0.54
CA GLU A 145 -12.01 -15.46 0.03
C GLU A 145 -13.27 -14.59 -0.04
N ALA A 146 -13.97 -14.56 -1.18
CA ALA A 146 -15.19 -13.78 -1.36
C ALA A 146 -16.27 -14.13 -0.33
N THR A 147 -16.53 -15.42 -0.10
CA THR A 147 -17.49 -15.85 0.92
C THR A 147 -17.01 -15.50 2.33
N ARG A 148 -15.71 -15.60 2.62
CA ARG A 148 -15.16 -15.17 3.93
C ARG A 148 -15.33 -13.66 4.14
N CYS A 149 -15.16 -12.86 3.08
CA CYS A 149 -15.36 -11.41 3.12
C CYS A 149 -16.78 -11.01 3.55
N GLU A 150 -17.81 -11.80 3.22
CA GLU A 150 -19.18 -11.54 3.69
C GLU A 150 -19.30 -11.59 5.22
N PHE A 151 -18.63 -12.54 5.87
CA PHE A 151 -18.60 -12.66 7.34
C PHE A 151 -17.74 -11.57 7.98
N ILE A 152 -16.58 -11.29 7.39
CA ILE A 152 -15.66 -10.24 7.86
C ILE A 152 -16.36 -8.88 7.81
N SER A 153 -17.10 -8.60 6.72
CA SER A 153 -17.83 -7.35 6.54
C SER A 153 -18.87 -7.12 7.64
N SER A 154 -19.56 -8.16 8.12
CA SER A 154 -20.52 -8.04 9.23
C SER A 154 -19.87 -7.43 10.47
N VAL A 155 -18.67 -7.90 10.81
CA VAL A 155 -17.90 -7.43 11.97
C VAL A 155 -17.40 -6.01 11.72
N ILE A 156 -16.75 -5.75 10.58
CA ILE A 156 -16.17 -4.45 10.26
C ILE A 156 -17.23 -3.35 10.26
N TYR A 157 -18.34 -3.55 9.54
CA TYR A 157 -19.43 -2.56 9.47
C TYR A 157 -20.17 -2.43 10.81
N GLY A 158 -20.36 -3.55 11.53
CA GLY A 158 -20.93 -3.54 12.86
C GLY A 158 -20.16 -2.66 13.82
N VAL A 159 -18.85 -2.88 13.97
CA VAL A 159 -17.98 -2.08 14.83
C VAL A 159 -17.91 -0.63 14.36
N ALA A 160 -17.76 -0.38 13.06
CA ALA A 160 -17.71 0.99 12.54
C ALA A 160 -19.02 1.78 12.78
N SER A 161 -20.17 1.09 12.77
CA SER A 161 -21.48 1.73 12.99
C SER A 161 -21.63 2.37 14.38
N VAL A 162 -20.89 1.88 15.38
CA VAL A 162 -20.87 2.42 16.75
C VAL A 162 -20.45 3.90 16.77
N PHE A 163 -19.64 4.33 15.80
CA PHE A 163 -19.13 5.70 15.72
C PHE A 163 -20.07 6.64 14.96
N ASN A 164 -21.34 6.29 14.77
CA ASN A 164 -22.40 7.13 14.20
C ASN A 164 -22.00 7.86 12.90
N GLY A 165 -21.22 7.17 12.06
CA GLY A 165 -20.77 7.67 10.76
C GLY A 165 -19.54 8.59 10.79
N GLU A 166 -18.92 8.85 11.94
CA GLU A 166 -17.62 9.54 12.02
C GLU A 166 -16.49 8.66 11.45
N VAL A 167 -16.56 7.36 11.73
CA VAL A 167 -15.72 6.33 11.11
C VAL A 167 -16.38 5.84 9.83
N LYS A 168 -15.62 5.80 8.73
CA LYS A 168 -16.07 5.30 7.42
C LYS A 168 -15.28 4.06 7.02
N VAL A 169 -15.99 3.04 6.58
CA VAL A 169 -15.41 1.84 5.95
C VAL A 169 -15.43 2.05 4.44
N CYS A 170 -14.28 1.91 3.80
CA CYS A 170 -14.10 2.06 2.36
C CYS A 170 -13.58 0.73 1.79
N PRO A 171 -14.45 -0.12 1.22
CA PRO A 171 -14.01 -1.37 0.60
C PRO A 171 -13.23 -1.11 -0.69
N GLN A 172 -12.29 -2.00 -1.03
CA GLN A 172 -11.50 -1.96 -2.28
C GLN A 172 -10.86 -0.57 -2.53
N TYR A 173 -10.33 0.02 -1.46
CA TYR A 173 -9.80 1.38 -1.50
C TYR A 173 -8.38 1.39 -2.07
N GLU A 174 -8.18 2.15 -3.14
CA GLU A 174 -6.87 2.28 -3.79
C GLU A 174 -5.90 3.09 -2.93
N ILE A 175 -4.76 2.48 -2.62
CA ILE A 175 -3.64 3.16 -1.97
C ILE A 175 -2.36 2.94 -2.77
N SER A 176 -1.42 3.87 -2.58
CA SER A 176 -0.07 3.70 -3.06
C SER A 176 0.92 4.31 -2.09
N GLY A 177 2.09 3.69 -2.05
CA GLY A 177 3.28 4.17 -1.38
C GLY A 177 4.52 3.72 -2.14
N SER A 178 5.70 4.09 -1.64
CA SER A 178 6.99 3.81 -2.31
C SER A 178 7.16 2.33 -2.73
N HIS A 179 6.70 1.39 -1.90
CA HIS A 179 6.94 -0.05 -2.09
C HIS A 179 5.79 -0.81 -2.77
N GLY A 180 4.61 -0.20 -2.87
CA GLY A 180 3.46 -0.92 -3.40
C GLY A 180 2.28 -0.05 -3.79
N LYS A 181 1.43 -0.65 -4.62
CA LYS A 181 0.21 -0.04 -5.12
C LYS A 181 -0.87 -1.08 -5.31
N GLY A 182 -2.11 -0.67 -5.06
CA GLY A 182 -3.30 -1.45 -5.36
C GLY A 182 -4.43 -1.21 -4.37
N PRO A 183 -5.54 -1.93 -4.54
CA PRO A 183 -6.64 -1.88 -3.59
C PRO A 183 -6.26 -2.61 -2.30
N VAL A 184 -6.81 -2.13 -1.18
CA VAL A 184 -6.93 -2.89 0.06
C VAL A 184 -8.36 -3.42 0.19
N ASP A 185 -8.57 -4.52 0.90
CA ASP A 185 -9.94 -5.05 1.05
C ASP A 185 -10.86 -4.06 1.75
N TRP A 186 -10.40 -3.47 2.86
CA TRP A 186 -11.04 -2.28 3.43
C TRP A 186 -10.02 -1.30 4.02
N ALA A 187 -10.25 -0.01 3.76
CA ALA A 187 -9.65 1.08 4.51
C ALA A 187 -10.69 1.66 5.48
N ILE A 188 -10.35 1.76 6.76
CA ILE A 188 -11.18 2.41 7.77
C ILE A 188 -10.62 3.80 8.01
N LYS A 189 -11.47 4.82 7.89
CA LYS A 189 -11.08 6.23 7.87
C LYS A 189 -11.82 7.05 8.91
N VAL A 190 -11.15 8.05 9.45
CA VAL A 190 -11.77 9.19 10.15
C VAL A 190 -11.49 10.43 9.32
N ARG A 191 -12.56 11.10 8.86
CA ARG A 191 -12.47 12.15 7.83
C ARG A 191 -11.72 11.61 6.59
N ASP A 192 -10.56 12.18 6.27
CA ASP A 192 -9.76 11.77 5.12
C ASP A 192 -8.47 11.01 5.49
N MET A 193 -8.31 10.69 6.78
CA MET A 193 -7.17 9.95 7.33
C MET A 193 -7.53 8.48 7.42
N ILE A 194 -6.66 7.61 6.91
CA ILE A 194 -6.78 6.16 7.09
C ILE A 194 -6.27 5.84 8.49
N ILE A 195 -7.00 5.07 9.28
CA ILE A 195 -6.59 4.67 10.64
C ILE A 195 -6.35 3.16 10.74
N VAL A 196 -7.08 2.36 9.96
CA VAL A 196 -6.92 0.91 9.91
C VAL A 196 -6.98 0.42 8.47
N ILE A 197 -6.12 -0.54 8.12
CA ILE A 197 -6.24 -1.34 6.90
C ILE A 197 -6.66 -2.74 7.29
N THR A 198 -7.58 -3.35 6.54
CA THR A 198 -7.95 -4.74 6.75
C THR A 198 -7.74 -5.54 5.46
N GLU A 199 -7.16 -6.73 5.62
CA GLU A 199 -6.84 -7.67 4.54
C GLU A 199 -7.45 -9.03 4.89
N ALA A 200 -8.36 -9.50 4.03
CA ALA A 200 -8.91 -10.84 4.11
C ALA A 200 -7.91 -11.84 3.54
N LYS A 201 -7.84 -13.02 4.14
CA LYS A 201 -7.07 -14.16 3.64
C LYS A 201 -7.90 -15.43 3.70
N ARG A 202 -7.60 -16.38 2.83
CA ARG A 202 -8.14 -17.74 2.97
C ARG A 202 -7.47 -18.49 4.12
N GLU A 203 -6.15 -18.43 4.19
CA GLU A 203 -5.34 -19.21 5.15
C GLU A 203 -3.96 -18.60 5.45
N ASP A 204 -3.26 -18.04 4.45
CA ASP A 204 -1.88 -17.55 4.63
C ASP A 204 -1.81 -16.18 5.33
N ILE A 205 -1.96 -16.21 6.66
CA ILE A 205 -1.84 -15.04 7.52
C ILE A 205 -0.42 -14.45 7.44
N ASN A 206 0.63 -15.26 7.26
CA ASN A 206 2.01 -14.79 7.18
C ASN A 206 2.23 -13.89 5.95
N GLN A 207 1.76 -14.33 4.78
CA GLN A 207 1.72 -13.47 3.60
C GLN A 207 0.85 -12.24 3.87
N GLY A 208 -0.32 -12.41 4.49
CA GLY A 208 -1.20 -11.30 4.86
C GLY A 208 -0.52 -10.24 5.73
N VAL A 209 0.30 -10.63 6.70
CA VAL A 209 1.08 -9.69 7.52
C VAL A 209 2.09 -8.93 6.66
N GLY A 210 2.86 -9.64 5.81
CA GLY A 210 3.82 -8.98 4.92
C GLY A 210 3.17 -7.96 3.98
N GLN A 211 2.04 -8.34 3.38
CA GLN A 211 1.23 -7.48 2.53
C GLN A 211 0.64 -6.29 3.29
N CYS A 212 -0.01 -6.54 4.42
CA CYS A 212 -0.70 -5.52 5.21
C CYS A 212 0.28 -4.49 5.76
N THR A 213 1.47 -4.90 6.24
CA THR A 213 2.50 -3.96 6.71
C THR A 213 2.89 -2.93 5.63
N ILE A 214 3.02 -3.35 4.37
CA ILE A 214 3.36 -2.45 3.27
C ILE A 214 2.19 -1.53 2.91
N GLN A 215 0.96 -2.03 2.98
CA GLN A 215 -0.25 -1.21 2.83
C GLN A 215 -0.37 -0.17 3.95
N LEU A 216 -0.03 -0.52 5.20
CA LEU A 216 0.02 0.42 6.32
C LEU A 216 1.09 1.49 6.08
N GLN A 217 2.30 1.09 5.68
CA GLN A 217 3.40 2.02 5.38
C GLN A 217 3.03 3.01 4.27
N ALA A 218 2.39 2.55 3.18
CA ALA A 218 1.82 3.39 2.14
C ALA A 218 0.76 4.37 2.68
N SER A 219 -0.15 3.87 3.53
CA SER A 219 -1.19 4.68 4.17
C SER A 219 -0.61 5.75 5.09
N MET A 220 0.49 5.47 5.81
CA MET A 220 1.22 6.46 6.61
C MET A 220 1.79 7.58 5.76
N GLN A 221 2.46 7.25 4.65
CA GLN A 221 3.02 8.24 3.72
C GLN A 221 1.91 9.16 3.19
N ARG A 222 0.77 8.58 2.80
CA ARG A 222 -0.41 9.33 2.36
C ARG A 222 -0.95 10.26 3.45
N ASN A 223 -1.10 9.74 4.67
CA ASN A 223 -1.59 10.49 5.82
C ASN A 223 -0.66 11.67 6.17
N LYS A 224 0.67 11.46 6.18
CA LYS A 224 1.66 12.52 6.46
C LYS A 224 1.51 13.72 5.52
N LYS A 225 1.26 13.49 4.24
CA LYS A 225 1.10 14.57 3.24
C LYS A 225 -0.19 15.39 3.42
N ARG A 226 -1.21 14.83 4.07
CA ARG A 226 -2.53 15.46 4.24
C ARG A 226 -2.69 16.22 5.54
N SER A 227 -1.79 16.00 6.48
CA SER A 227 -1.78 16.70 7.75
C SER A 227 -0.60 17.68 7.76
N TYR A 228 -0.91 18.95 7.53
CA TYR A 228 0.06 20.07 7.41
C TYR A 228 0.92 20.28 8.68
N ASP A 229 0.57 19.65 9.81
CA ASP A 229 1.12 19.94 11.15
C ASP A 229 1.73 18.71 11.86
N THR A 230 1.79 17.54 11.20
CA THR A 230 2.24 16.27 11.82
C THR A 230 3.58 15.74 11.32
N ALA A 231 4.39 16.53 10.62
CA ALA A 231 5.73 16.09 10.18
C ALA A 231 6.65 15.66 11.36
N LEU A 232 6.29 16.02 12.60
CA LEU A 232 7.00 15.70 13.84
C LEU A 232 6.26 14.72 14.77
N ARG A 233 5.09 14.17 14.39
CA ARG A 233 4.36 13.21 15.25
C ARG A 233 4.61 11.79 14.80
N GLU A 234 4.83 10.90 15.78
CA GLU A 234 4.69 9.48 15.57
C GLU A 234 3.28 9.20 15.05
N ILE A 235 3.22 8.54 13.90
CA ILE A 235 1.97 8.05 13.36
C ILE A 235 1.95 6.57 13.66
N GLU A 236 0.88 6.15 14.32
CA GLU A 236 0.55 4.75 14.48
C GLU A 236 -0.52 4.38 13.45
N MET A 237 -0.37 3.21 12.86
CA MET A 237 -1.37 2.61 11.98
C MET A 237 -1.63 1.18 12.41
N PHE A 238 -2.88 0.75 12.30
CA PHE A 238 -3.28 -0.61 12.66
C PHE A 238 -3.68 -1.41 11.42
N GLY A 239 -3.24 -2.65 11.37
CA GLY A 239 -3.62 -3.61 10.33
C GLY A 239 -4.43 -4.73 10.93
N ILE A 240 -5.45 -5.21 10.22
CA ILE A 240 -6.19 -6.43 10.56
C ILE A 240 -6.00 -7.41 9.43
N ILE A 241 -5.49 -8.59 9.74
CA ILE A 241 -5.36 -9.71 8.82
C ILE A 241 -6.27 -10.81 9.33
N THR A 242 -7.22 -11.25 8.51
CA THR A 242 -8.23 -12.19 8.99
C THR A 242 -8.64 -13.24 7.96
N THR A 243 -8.89 -14.45 8.46
CA THR A 243 -9.51 -15.54 7.70
C THR A 243 -11.01 -15.65 7.97
N ALA A 244 -11.62 -14.64 8.59
CA ALA A 244 -12.93 -14.65 9.25
C ALA A 244 -12.98 -15.49 10.55
N SER A 245 -12.27 -16.63 10.61
CA SER A 245 -12.14 -17.43 11.84
C SER A 245 -11.05 -16.91 12.76
N ASP A 246 -9.92 -16.51 12.19
CA ASP A 246 -8.75 -16.02 12.92
C ASP A 246 -8.54 -14.54 12.58
N TRP A 247 -8.14 -13.77 13.59
CA TRP A 247 -7.97 -12.32 13.49
C TRP A 247 -6.63 -11.95 14.12
N VAL A 248 -5.74 -11.43 13.29
CA VAL A 248 -4.44 -10.91 13.72
C VAL A 248 -4.45 -9.40 13.55
N ILE A 249 -4.16 -8.69 14.63
CA ILE A 249 -4.04 -7.23 14.63
C ILE A 249 -2.55 -6.91 14.71
N ILE A 250 -2.06 -6.11 13.79
CA ILE A 250 -0.70 -5.60 13.76
C ILE A 250 -0.71 -4.08 13.98
N LYS A 251 0.37 -3.55 14.56
CA LYS A 251 0.59 -2.13 14.70
C LYS A 251 1.90 -1.77 14.02
N VAL A 252 1.89 -0.72 13.19
CA VAL A 252 3.09 -0.14 12.59
C VAL A 252 3.24 1.27 13.12
N VAL A 253 4.44 1.59 13.61
CA VAL A 253 4.78 2.89 14.18
C VAL A 253 5.91 3.49 13.33
N SER A 254 5.81 4.77 13.01
CA SER A 254 6.92 5.53 12.43
C SER A 254 7.53 6.35 13.54
N SER A 255 8.70 5.93 14.02
CA SER A 255 9.55 6.80 14.83
C SER A 255 9.95 8.02 14.01
N GLY A 256 9.94 9.20 14.65
CA GLY A 256 10.61 10.37 14.10
C GLY A 256 12.11 10.09 14.04
N VAL A 257 12.82 10.74 13.11
CA VAL A 257 14.29 10.70 13.04
C VAL A 257 14.85 11.33 14.31
N ASN A 258 14.95 10.58 15.41
CA ASN A 258 15.70 10.92 16.63
C ASN A 258 15.71 9.83 17.71
N ASP A 259 15.37 8.57 17.40
CA ASP A 259 15.58 7.50 18.37
C ASP A 259 16.67 6.54 17.90
N ASP A 260 17.87 6.76 18.42
CA ASP A 260 19.04 5.87 18.30
C ASP A 260 18.85 4.55 19.08
N SER A 261 17.69 4.34 19.71
CA SER A 261 17.24 2.99 20.06
C SER A 261 16.47 2.39 18.88
N ARG A 262 17.19 1.62 18.06
CA ARG A 262 16.58 0.58 17.22
C ARG A 262 15.57 -0.19 18.05
N VAL A 263 14.29 -0.01 17.74
CA VAL A 263 13.21 -0.81 18.30
C VAL A 263 13.14 -2.10 17.48
N GLU A 264 13.33 -3.23 18.16
CA GLU A 264 13.08 -4.59 17.68
C GLU A 264 11.62 -4.81 17.25
#